data_AF-A0A259LLI5-F1
#
_entry.id   AF-A0A259LLI5-F1
#
_cell.length_a   1.000
_cell.length_b   1.000
_cell.length_c   1.000
_cell.angle_alpha   90.00
_cell.angle_beta   90.00
_cell.angle_gamma   90.00
#
_symmetry.space_group_name_H-M   'P 1'
#
loop_
_entity.id
_entity.type
_entity.pdbx_description
1 polymer ?
#
loop_
_entity_poly.entity_id
_entity_poly.type
_entity_poly.pdbx_seq_one_letter_code
_entity_poly.pdbx_strand_id
1 'polypeptide(L)'
;AGAARAKGLEEKQVLYGHVFRNAMLIVIASLPGVLVALFFTGSLLIEVIFSLDGLGLLGFEAALNRDYPVIFGTLYIFTLMGLVLKLISDLTYVLVDPRIDFESREGA
;
A
#
# COMPACT_ATOMS: atom_id res chain seq x y z
N ALA A 1 -7.20 -14.51 -19.95
CA ALA A 1 -6.80 -14.42 -21.38
C ALA A 1 -7.42 -15.51 -22.27
N GLY A 2 -7.64 -16.76 -21.80
CA GLY A 2 -8.16 -17.86 -22.62
C GLY A 2 -9.58 -17.66 -23.20
N ALA A 3 -10.49 -16.98 -22.47
CA ALA A 3 -11.88 -16.80 -22.90
C ALA A 3 -12.08 -15.82 -24.08
N ALA A 4 -11.19 -14.84 -24.24
CA ALA A 4 -11.27 -13.85 -25.33
C ALA A 4 -10.77 -14.42 -26.67
N ARG A 5 -9.83 -15.37 -26.62
CA ARG A 5 -9.26 -16.04 -27.80
C ARG A 5 -10.29 -16.92 -28.52
N ALA A 6 -11.23 -17.50 -27.78
CA ALA A 6 -12.32 -18.30 -28.33
C ALA A 6 -13.42 -17.45 -29.00
N LYS A 7 -13.45 -16.13 -28.80
CA LYS A 7 -14.47 -15.21 -29.34
C LYS A 7 -14.05 -14.47 -30.63
N GLY A 8 -12.86 -14.73 -31.19
CA GLY A 8 -12.43 -14.16 -32.48
C GLY A 8 -12.18 -12.64 -32.49
N LEU A 9 -11.95 -12.03 -31.32
CA LEU A 9 -11.70 -10.60 -31.18
C LEU A 9 -10.24 -10.25 -31.49
N GLU A 10 -10.03 -9.17 -32.26
CA GLU A 10 -8.72 -8.65 -32.64
C GLU A 10 -7.81 -8.45 -31.41
N GLU A 11 -6.56 -8.93 -31.48
CA GLU A 11 -5.58 -8.91 -30.38
C GLU A 11 -5.43 -7.53 -29.72
N LYS A 12 -5.59 -6.45 -30.50
CA LYS A 12 -5.52 -5.07 -30.01
C LYS A 12 -6.65 -4.72 -29.05
N GLN A 13 -7.87 -5.20 -29.28
CA GLN A 13 -9.02 -4.91 -28.39
C GLN A 13 -8.94 -5.70 -27.08
N VAL A 14 -8.36 -6.90 -27.08
CA VAL A 14 -8.13 -7.68 -25.86
C VAL A 14 -7.02 -7.07 -25.00
N LEU A 15 -5.95 -6.59 -25.63
CA LEU A 15 -4.82 -5.98 -24.94
C LEU A 15 -5.22 -4.64 -24.28
N TYR A 16 -5.90 -3.75 -25.01
CA TYR A 16 -6.32 -2.45 -24.50
C TYR A 16 -7.60 -2.47 -23.65
N GLY A 17 -8.52 -3.39 -23.90
CA GLY A 17 -9.78 -3.44 -23.17
C GLY A 17 -9.71 -4.28 -21.89
N HIS A 18 -9.15 -5.49 -21.99
CA HIS A 18 -9.24 -6.47 -20.92
C HIS A 18 -7.95 -6.54 -20.09
N VAL A 19 -6.80 -6.56 -20.76
CA VAL A 19 -5.49 -6.62 -20.07
C VAL A 19 -5.15 -5.27 -19.45
N PHE A 20 -5.34 -4.16 -20.16
CA PHE A 20 -5.08 -2.81 -19.61
C PHE A 20 -6.00 -2.49 -18.42
N ARG A 21 -7.28 -2.85 -18.48
CA ARG A 21 -8.22 -2.66 -17.37
C ARG A 21 -7.81 -3.50 -16.15
N ASN A 22 -7.42 -4.76 -16.35
CA ASN A 22 -6.97 -5.63 -15.27
C ASN A 22 -5.62 -5.18 -14.67
N ALA A 23 -4.69 -4.71 -15.52
CA ALA A 23 -3.40 -4.17 -15.07
C ALA A 23 -3.58 -2.84 -14.31
N MET A 24 -4.45 -1.95 -14.79
CA MET A 24 -4.79 -0.70 -14.12
C MET A 24 -5.39 -0.94 -12.74
N LEU A 25 -6.27 -1.94 -12.58
CA LEU A 25 -6.81 -2.31 -11.27
C LEU A 25 -5.70 -2.72 -10.29
N ILE A 26 -4.74 -3.56 -10.71
CA ILE A 26 -3.61 -3.97 -9.86
C ILE A 26 -2.74 -2.77 -9.46
N VAL A 27 -2.44 -1.87 -10.41
CA VAL A 27 -1.62 -0.68 -10.14
C VAL A 27 -2.32 0.23 -9.15
N ILE A 28 -3.59 0.53 -9.38
CA ILE A 28 -4.38 1.43 -8.54
C ILE A 28 -4.60 0.86 -7.14
N ALA A 29 -4.83 -0.45 -7.05
CA ALA A 29 -4.98 -1.17 -5.79
C ALA A 29 -3.66 -1.22 -4.99
N SER A 30 -2.52 -1.42 -5.65
CA SER A 30 -1.23 -1.57 -4.96
C SER A 30 -0.55 -0.23 -4.63
N LEU A 31 -0.81 0.84 -5.39
CA LEU A 31 -0.08 2.11 -5.26
C LEU A 31 -0.13 2.71 -3.85
N PRO A 32 -1.30 2.85 -3.18
CA PRO A 32 -1.37 3.48 -1.87
C PRO A 32 -0.58 2.68 -0.81
N GLY A 33 -0.73 1.35 -0.82
CA GLY A 33 -0.06 0.47 0.14
C GLY A 33 1.46 0.46 -0.04
N VAL A 34 1.94 0.42 -1.29
CA VAL A 34 3.37 0.44 -1.61
C VAL A 34 4.00 1.78 -1.21
N LEU A 35 3.34 2.91 -1.49
CA LEU A 35 3.84 4.23 -1.09
C LEU A 35 3.95 4.37 0.43
N VAL A 36 2.95 3.91 1.18
CA VAL A 36 3.00 3.90 2.64
C VAL A 36 4.15 3.01 3.13
N ALA A 37 4.29 1.79 2.61
CA ALA A 37 5.37 0.87 3.01
C ALA A 37 6.77 1.45 2.73
N LEU A 38 6.95 2.10 1.57
CA LEU A 38 8.19 2.79 1.21
C LEU A 38 8.45 3.97 2.15
N PHE A 39 7.43 4.73 2.51
CA PHE A 39 7.57 5.86 3.43
C PHE A 39 8.08 5.40 4.80
N PHE A 40 7.47 4.37 5.39
CA PHE A 40 7.91 3.83 6.69
C PHE A 40 9.31 3.22 6.65
N THR A 41 9.61 2.45 5.60
CA THR A 41 10.91 1.75 5.49
C THR A 41 12.05 2.73 5.18
N GLY A 42 11.76 3.75 4.37
CA GLY A 42 12.73 4.77 3.95
C GLY A 42 12.94 5.90 4.95
N SER A 43 11.97 6.15 5.87
CA SER A 43 12.02 7.28 6.82
C SER A 43 13.30 7.30 7.64
N LEU A 44 13.66 6.18 8.27
CA LEU A 44 14.87 6.09 9.10
C LEU A 44 16.14 6.37 8.29
N LEU A 45 16.21 5.85 7.07
CA LEU A 45 17.39 5.99 6.21
C LEU A 45 17.56 7.45 5.76
N ILE A 46 16.45 8.13 5.45
CA ILE A 46 16.42 9.56 5.14
C ILE A 46 16.80 10.37 6.37
N GLU A 47 16.25 10.05 7.55
CA GLU A 47 16.57 10.71 8.82
C GLU A 47 18.07 10.64 9.13
N VAL A 48 18.69 9.47 8.95
CA VAL A 48 20.13 9.26 9.15
C VAL A 48 20.97 10.01 8.11
N ILE A 49 20.66 9.90 6.81
CA ILE A 49 21.45 10.54 5.74
C ILE A 49 21.40 12.07 5.85
N PHE A 50 20.23 12.62 6.15
CA PHE A 50 20.02 14.07 6.23
C PHE A 50 20.21 14.65 7.63
N SER A 51 20.58 13.82 8.62
CA SER A 51 20.73 14.23 10.03
C SER A 51 19.50 14.95 10.58
N LEU A 52 18.31 14.40 10.29
CA LEU A 52 17.04 14.90 10.79
C LEU A 52 16.67 14.18 12.10
N ASP A 53 16.21 14.96 13.08
CA ASP A 53 15.70 14.44 14.35
C ASP A 53 14.26 13.93 14.18
N GLY A 54 14.14 12.72 13.63
CA GLY A 54 12.86 12.06 13.40
C GLY A 54 12.53 10.96 14.41
N LEU A 55 11.29 10.46 14.34
CA LEU A 55 10.80 9.39 15.21
C LEU A 55 11.46 8.03 14.91
N GLY A 56 11.91 7.81 13.67
CA GLY A 56 12.60 6.59 13.28
C GLY A 56 13.98 6.50 13.93
N LEU A 57 14.73 7.59 13.84
CA LEU A 57 16.02 7.75 14.51
C LEU A 57 15.88 7.67 16.03
N LEU A 58 14.90 8.38 16.61
CA LEU A 58 14.66 8.37 18.05
C LEU A 58 14.35 6.96 18.60
N GLY A 59 13.50 6.20 17.90
CA GLY A 59 13.19 4.82 18.27
C GLY A 59 14.40 3.88 18.14
N PHE A 60 15.23 4.09 17.12
CA PHE A 60 16.45 3.33 16.91
C PHE A 60 17.51 3.60 18.00
N GLU A 61 17.75 4.86 18.33
CA GLU A 61 18.68 5.24 19.40
C GLU A 61 18.20 4.77 20.78
N ALA A 62 16.89 4.88 21.05
CA ALA A 62 16.30 4.36 22.29
C ALA A 62 16.50 2.85 22.43
N ALA A 63 16.40 2.09 21.33
CA ALA A 63 16.68 0.65 21.31
C ALA A 63 18.14 0.34 21.66
N LEU A 64 19.09 1.12 21.15
CA LEU A 64 20.51 0.98 21.47
C LEU A 64 20.81 1.33 22.92
N ASN A 65 20.21 2.41 23.43
CA ASN A 65 20.39 2.90 24.79
C ASN A 65 19.55 2.14 25.83
N ARG A 66 18.74 1.16 25.40
CA ARG A 66 17.80 0.39 26.25
C ARG A 66 16.82 1.26 27.02
N ASP A 67 16.40 2.37 26.41
CA ASP A 67 15.39 3.26 26.97
C ASP A 67 13.99 2.70 26.68
N TYR A 68 13.56 1.73 27.49
CA TYR A 68 12.29 1.04 27.31
C TYR A 68 11.07 1.98 27.23
N PRO A 69 10.93 3.03 28.08
CA PRO A 69 9.86 4.00 27.94
C PRO A 69 9.77 4.63 26.53
N VAL A 70 10.91 5.05 25.98
CA VAL A 70 10.95 5.69 24.65
C VAL A 70 10.70 4.67 23.53
N ILE A 71 11.22 3.45 23.66
CA ILE A 71 10.93 2.34 22.73
C ILE A 71 9.43 2.06 22.67
N PHE A 72 8.75 1.92 23.82
CA PHE A 72 7.31 1.68 23.84
C PHE A 72 6.50 2.87 23.31
N GLY A 73 6.92 4.10 23.64
CA GLY A 73 6.28 5.31 23.12
C GLY A 73 6.37 5.42 21.60
N THR A 74 7.56 5.19 21.03
CA THR A 74 7.77 5.21 19.58
C THR A 74 7.02 4.09 18.88
N LEU A 75 7.05 2.86 19.41
CA LEU A 75 6.25 1.73 18.89
C LEU A 75 4.75 2.03 18.87
N TYR A 76 4.23 2.64 19.94
CA TYR A 76 2.83 3.03 20.02
C TYR A 76 2.48 4.04 18.93
N ILE A 77 3.29 5.10 18.77
CA ILE A 77 3.07 6.12 17.74
C ILE A 77 3.16 5.51 16.33
N PHE A 78 4.14 4.66 16.05
CA PHE A 78 4.26 3.99 14.76
C PHE A 78 3.06 3.10 14.45
N THR A 79 2.58 2.35 15.44
CA THR A 79 1.40 1.49 15.29
C THR A 79 0.14 2.32 15.05
N LEU A 80 -0.05 3.40 15.80
CA LEU A 80 -1.18 4.31 15.62
C LEU A 80 -1.16 4.97 14.23
N MET A 81 0.01 5.46 13.80
CA MET A 81 0.18 6.07 12.48
C MET A 81 -0.02 5.03 11.36
N GLY A 82 0.47 3.80 11.53
CA GLY A 82 0.23 2.70 10.62
C GLY A 82 -1.27 2.35 10.52
N LEU A 83 -2.00 2.36 11.63
CA LEU A 83 -3.45 2.18 11.64
C LEU A 83 -4.16 3.31 10.88
N VAL A 84 -3.78 4.58 11.11
CA VAL A 84 -4.36 5.73 10.41
C VAL A 84 -4.09 5.64 8.91
N LEU A 85 -2.85 5.34 8.50
CA LEU A 85 -2.49 5.22 7.09
C LEU A 85 -3.17 4.01 6.43
N LYS A 86 -3.35 2.92 7.17
CA LYS A 86 -4.15 1.78 6.71
C LYS A 86 -5.61 2.16 6.51
N LEU A 87 -6.21 2.89 7.45
CA LEU A 87 -7.58 3.39 7.31
C LEU A 87 -7.73 4.34 6.11
N ILE A 88 -6.75 5.23 5.90
CA ILE A 88 -6.71 6.10 4.71
C ILE A 88 -6.58 5.26 3.44
N SER A 89 -5.75 4.22 3.44
CA SER A 89 -5.61 3.30 2.32
C SER A 89 -6.92 2.57 2.03
N ASP A 90 -7.61 2.05 3.05
CA ASP A 90 -8.90 1.38 2.91
C ASP A 90 -9.97 2.34 2.36
N LEU A 91 -10.01 3.59 2.84
CA LEU A 91 -10.92 4.61 2.33
C LEU A 91 -10.59 5.00 0.88
N THR A 92 -9.30 5.15 0.57
CA THR A 92 -8.83 5.42 -0.79
C THR A 92 -9.21 4.27 -1.72
N TYR A 93 -9.11 3.03 -1.25
CA TYR A 93 -9.56 1.84 -1.98
C TYR A 93 -11.05 1.92 -2.33
N VAL A 94 -11.91 2.24 -1.34
CA VAL A 94 -13.36 2.35 -1.57
C VAL A 94 -13.70 3.51 -2.53
N LEU A 95 -13.02 4.64 -2.40
CA LEU A 95 -13.24 5.80 -3.26
C LEU A 95 -12.79 5.59 -4.70
N VAL A 96 -11.67 4.88 -4.87
CA VAL A 96 -11.09 4.65 -6.20
C VAL A 96 -11.72 3.43 -6.89
N ASP A 97 -12.24 2.47 -6.14
CA ASP A 97 -12.91 1.29 -6.70
C ASP A 97 -14.40 1.19 -6.28
N PRO A 98 -15.31 1.89 -6.98
CA PRO A 98 -16.76 1.72 -6.85
C PRO A 98 -17.29 0.44 -7.54
N ARG A 99 -16.43 -0.53 -7.92
CA ARG A 99 -16.81 -1.76 -8.65
C ARG A 99 -16.53 -3.06 -7.91
N ILE A 100 -15.92 -3.04 -6.70
CA ILE A 100 -15.75 -4.25 -5.87
C ILE A 100 -17.10 -4.76 -5.32
N ASP A 101 -18.21 -4.07 -5.56
CA ASP A 101 -19.48 -4.41 -4.91
C ASP A 101 -20.27 -5.56 -5.60
N PHE A 102 -20.04 -5.97 -6.86
CA PHE A 102 -20.96 -6.94 -7.50
C PHE A 102 -20.40 -7.85 -8.62
N GLU A 103 -19.31 -8.62 -8.46
CA GLU A 103 -18.99 -9.62 -9.51
C GLU A 103 -18.34 -10.96 -9.11
N SER A 104 -18.43 -11.43 -7.86
CA SER A 104 -18.01 -12.83 -7.60
C SER A 104 -18.70 -13.60 -6.48
N ARG A 105 -19.83 -13.12 -5.93
CA ARG A 105 -20.65 -13.92 -5.00
C ARG A 105 -21.94 -14.40 -5.66
N GLU A 106 -21.82 -15.18 -6.73
CA GLU A 106 -22.88 -16.09 -7.18
C GLU A 106 -22.25 -17.20 -8.02
N GLY A 107 -21.95 -18.31 -7.36
CA GLY A 107 -21.26 -19.44 -7.98
C GLY A 107 -20.83 -20.52 -7.00
N ALA A 108 -21.71 -20.88 -6.05
CA ALA A 108 -21.72 -22.19 -5.39
C ALA A 108 -23.13 -22.45 -4.86
#